data_AF-A0A0T6BIJ6-F1
#
_entry.id   AF-A0A0T6BIJ6-F1
#
_cell.length_a   1.000
_cell.length_b   1.000
_cell.length_c   1.000
_cell.angle_alpha   90.00
_cell.angle_beta   90.00
_cell.angle_gamma   90.00
#
_symmetry.space_group_name_H-M   'P 1'
#
loop_
_entity.id
_entity.type
_entity.pdbx_description
1 polymer ?
#
loop_
_entity_poly.entity_id
_entity_poly.type
_entity_poly.pdbx_seq_one_letter_code
_entity_poly.pdbx_strand_id
1 'polypeptide(L)' 'MNVKTIEKISAGTIARFVLLALALVNQTLTMTGHSPIPVDEEGVQQFISLAFTGATSLWAYWKNNDVTKKARTKGE' A
#
# COMPACT_ATOMS: atom_id res chain seq x y z
N MET A 1 17.57 9.41 36.96
CA MET A 1 16.96 9.89 35.70
C MET A 1 15.88 8.90 35.32
N ASN A 2 14.61 9.32 35.25
CA ASN A 2 13.51 8.41 34.88
C ASN A 2 13.37 8.47 33.35
N VAL A 3 13.77 7.41 32.66
CA VAL A 3 13.71 7.35 31.20
C VAL A 3 12.26 7.08 30.80
N LYS A 4 11.61 8.06 30.18
CA LYS A 4 10.24 7.90 29.67
C LYS A 4 10.30 7.04 28.40
N THR A 5 9.87 5.78 28.48
CA THR A 5 9.75 4.90 27.32
C THR A 5 8.58 5.35 26.44
N ILE A 6 8.82 5.57 25.14
CA ILE A 6 7.76 5.85 24.18
C ILE A 6 7.15 4.51 23.74
N GLU A 7 5.88 4.31 24.09
CA GLU A 7 5.09 3.15 23.66
C GLU A 7 4.98 3.11 22.12
N LYS A 8 5.16 1.93 21.53
CA LYS A 8 5.01 1.74 20.08
C LYS A 8 3.52 1.82 19.73
N ILE A 9 3.22 2.39 18.56
CA ILE A 9 1.83 2.41 18.06
C ILE A 9 1.38 0.97 17.83
N SER A 10 0.24 0.60 18.43
CA SER A 10 -0.32 -0.74 18.26
C SER A 10 -0.83 -0.97 16.83
N ALA A 11 -0.74 -2.22 16.35
CA ALA A 11 -1.31 -2.59 15.05
C ALA A 11 -2.81 -2.26 14.96
N GLY A 12 -3.55 -2.40 16.06
CA GLY A 12 -4.96 -2.03 16.13
C GLY A 12 -5.20 -0.53 15.94
N THR A 13 -4.32 0.33 16.43
CA THR A 13 -4.39 1.78 16.21
C THR A 13 -4.19 2.12 14.74
N ILE A 14 -3.20 1.49 14.10
CA ILE A 14 -2.93 1.68 12.67
C ILE A 14 -4.11 1.18 11.84
N ALA A 15 -4.63 -0.01 12.14
CA ALA A 15 -5.78 -0.58 11.44
C ALA A 15 -7.01 0.35 11.51
N ARG A 16 -7.32 0.90 12.69
CA ARG A 16 -8.43 1.87 12.83
C ARG A 16 -8.22 3.12 11.98
N PHE A 17 -6.99 3.64 11.93
CA PHE A 17 -6.69 4.81 11.12
C PHE A 17 -6.83 4.52 9.62
N VAL A 18 -6.36 3.35 9.16
CA VAL A 18 -6.49 2.91 7.77
C VAL A 18 -7.97 2.72 7.39
N LEU A 19 -8.74 2.03 8.22
CA LEU A 19 -10.18 1.82 7.99
C LEU A 19 -10.95 3.14 7.96
N LEU A 20 -10.61 4.09 8.85
CA LEU A 20 -11.20 5.42 8.85
C LEU A 20 -10.89 6.17 7.55
N ALA A 21 -9.63 6.15 7.11
CA ALA A 21 -9.23 6.79 5.86
C ALA A 21 -9.97 6.19 4.65
N LEU A 22 -10.10 4.86 4.61
CA LEU A 22 -10.83 4.16 3.56
C LEU A 22 -12.33 4.52 3.56
N ALA A 23 -12.94 4.64 4.75
CA ALA A 23 -14.31 5.10 4.89
C ALA A 23 -14.51 6.54 4.36
N LEU A 24 -13.57 7.46 4.65
CA LEU A 24 -13.62 8.83 4.13
C LEU A 24 -13.48 8.87 2.59
N VAL A 25 -12.61 8.04 2.03
CA VAL A 25 -12.47 7.89 0.57
C VAL A 25 -13.78 7.37 -0.03
N ASN A 26 -14.39 6.34 0.56
CA ASN A 26 -15.69 5.82 0.11
C ASN A 26 -16.80 6.88 0.22
N GLN A 27 -16.82 7.68 1.28
CA GLN A 27 -17.77 8.76 1.44
C GLN A 27 -17.60 9.83 0.35
N THR A 28 -16.35 10.15 -0.01
CA THR A 28 -16.04 11.08 -1.10
C THR A 28 -16.47 10.51 -2.46
N LEU A 29 -16.10 9.25 -2.76
CA LEU A 29 -16.49 8.56 -3.99
C LEU A 29 -18.01 8.56 -4.17
N THR A 30 -18.74 8.17 -3.11
CA THR A 30 -20.20 8.16 -3.10
C THR A 30 -20.77 9.55 -3.36
N MET A 31 -20.21 10.58 -2.71
CA MET A 31 -20.64 11.97 -2.90
C MET A 31 -20.38 12.47 -4.33
N THR A 32 -19.32 11.98 -4.98
CA THR A 32 -19.00 12.26 -6.39
C THR A 32 -19.75 11.38 -7.39
N GLY A 33 -20.62 10.46 -6.93
CA GLY A 33 -21.38 9.54 -7.78
C GLY A 33 -20.58 8.35 -8.31
N HIS A 34 -19.38 8.09 -7.76
CA HIS A 34 -18.58 6.92 -8.08
C HIS A 34 -18.94 5.73 -7.18
N SER A 35 -18.68 4.53 -7.67
CA SER A 35 -18.88 3.31 -6.89
C SER A 35 -17.89 3.27 -5.71
N PRO A 36 -18.34 2.93 -4.49
CA PRO A 36 -17.48 2.82 -3.33
C PRO A 36 -16.49 1.65 -3.48
N ILE A 37 -15.34 1.76 -2.81
CA ILE A 37 -14.36 0.67 -2.76
C ILE A 37 -14.96 -0.46 -1.91
N PRO A 38 -15.07 -1.69 -2.46
CA PRO A 38 -15.55 -2.85 -1.73
C PRO A 38 -14.58 -3.23 -0.60
N VAL A 39 -15.09 -3.32 0.63
CA VAL A 39 -14.35 -3.68 1.85
C VAL A 39 -14.77 -5.02 2.44
N ASP A 40 -15.58 -5.77 1.71
CA ASP A 40 -15.85 -7.17 1.99
C ASP A 40 -14.60 -8.04 1.75
N GLU A 41 -14.65 -9.27 2.24
CA GLU A 41 -13.51 -10.19 2.24
C GLU A 41 -12.90 -10.38 0.84
N GLU A 42 -13.75 -10.56 -0.17
CA GLU A 42 -13.32 -10.75 -1.56
C GLU A 42 -12.67 -9.47 -2.13
N GLY A 43 -13.32 -8.31 -1.92
CA GLY A 43 -12.78 -7.01 -2.35
C GLY A 43 -11.42 -6.68 -1.72
N VAL A 44 -11.27 -6.90 -0.42
CA VAL A 44 -10.00 -6.67 0.29
C VAL A 44 -8.91 -7.62 -0.21
N GLN A 45 -9.22 -8.89 -0.37
CA GLN A 45 -8.27 -9.88 -0.86
C GLN A 45 -7.79 -9.55 -2.28
N GLN A 46 -8.70 -9.14 -3.17
CA GLN A 46 -8.35 -8.70 -4.52
C GLN A 46 -7.47 -7.44 -4.50
N PHE A 47 -7.81 -6.43 -3.68
CA PHE A 47 -7.03 -5.21 -3.56
C PHE A 47 -5.60 -5.49 -3.09
N ILE A 48 -5.44 -6.29 -2.03
CA ILE A 48 -4.12 -6.67 -1.50
C ILE A 48 -3.34 -7.47 -2.54
N SER A 49 -3.99 -8.42 -3.22
CA SER A 49 -3.35 -9.25 -4.24
C SER A 49 -2.87 -8.42 -5.43
N LEU A 50 -3.69 -7.48 -5.90
CA LEU A 50 -3.34 -6.57 -6.99
C LEU A 50 -2.24 -5.60 -6.57
N ALA A 51 -2.32 -5.03 -5.36
CA ALA A 51 -1.28 -4.15 -4.83
C ALA A 51 0.06 -4.89 -4.69
N PHE A 52 0.03 -6.12 -4.18
CA PHE A 52 1.23 -6.96 -4.05
C PHE A 52 1.80 -7.35 -5.42
N THR A 53 0.95 -7.81 -6.34
CA THR A 53 1.36 -8.19 -7.70
C THR A 53 1.90 -6.98 -8.46
N GLY A 54 1.24 -5.82 -8.33
CA GLY A 54 1.68 -4.56 -8.94
C GLY A 54 3.02 -4.10 -8.37
N ALA A 55 3.17 -4.08 -7.03
CA ALA A 55 4.41 -3.69 -6.38
C ALA A 55 5.56 -4.64 -6.70
N THR A 56 5.32 -5.95 -6.68
CA THR A 56 6.33 -6.96 -7.04
C THR A 56 6.68 -6.91 -8.52
N SER A 57 5.71 -6.70 -9.41
CA SER A 57 5.95 -6.53 -10.85
C SER A 57 6.75 -5.26 -11.14
N LEU A 58 6.40 -4.15 -10.49
CA LEU A 58 7.16 -2.89 -10.59
C LEU A 58 8.57 -3.06 -10.02
N TRP A 59 8.73 -3.71 -8.86
CA TRP A 59 10.03 -3.97 -8.26
C TRP A 59 10.90 -4.89 -9.13
N ALA A 60 10.31 -5.98 -9.64
CA ALA A 60 10.98 -6.91 -10.55
C ALA A 60 11.34 -6.20 -11.87
N TYR A 61 10.45 -5.39 -12.42
CA TYR A 61 10.74 -4.57 -13.60
C TYR A 61 11.90 -3.63 -13.33
N TRP A 62 11.87 -2.88 -12.23
CA TRP A 62 12.92 -1.92 -11.86
C TRP A 62 14.26 -2.61 -11.60
N LYS A 63 14.26 -3.82 -11.01
CA LYS A 63 15.48 -4.60 -10.73
C LYS A 63 16.01 -5.38 -11.95
N ASN A 64 15.16 -5.86 -12.85
CA ASN A 64 15.57 -6.62 -14.03
C ASN A 64 15.80 -5.76 -15.28
N ASN A 65 15.26 -4.53 -15.36
CA ASN A 65 15.48 -3.65 -16.53
C ASN A 65 16.51 -2.55 -16.32
N ASP A 66 17.04 -2.37 -15.10
CA ASP A 66 18.08 -1.39 -14.77
C ASP A 66 17.92 -0.05 -15.53
N VAL A 67 16.98 0.76 -15.06
CA VAL A 67 16.95 2.21 -15.36
C VAL A 67 18.13 2.92 -14.66
N THR A 68 19.03 2.17 -14.04
CA THR A 68 20.31 2.64 -13.50
C THR A 68 21.43 2.33 -14.50
N LYS A 69 22.44 3.22 -14.59
CA LYS A 69 23.60 3.08 -15.50
C LYS A 69 24.36 1.74 -15.39
N LYS A 70 24.12 0.91 -14.36
CA LYS A 70 24.88 -0.32 -14.06
C LYS A 70 24.52 -1.56 -14.90
N ALA A 71 23.29 -1.82 -15.36
CA ALA A 71 23.09 -2.96 -16.29
C ALA A 71 23.49 -2.66 -17.71
N ARG A 72 23.57 -1.38 -18.11
CA ARG A 72 24.01 -1.00 -19.46
C ARG A 72 25.50 -1.28 -19.70
N THR A 73 26.25 -1.65 -18.66
CA THR A 73 27.68 -1.98 -18.72
C THR A 73 27.99 -3.47 -18.48
N LYS A 74 27.00 -4.37 -18.58
CA LYS A 74 27.31 -5.82 -18.64
C LYS A 74 27.51 -6.24 -20.09
N GLY A 75 28.58 -5.72 -20.67
CA GLY A 75 28.95 -5.93 -22.05
C GLY A 75 30.36 -5.44 -22.32
N GLU A 76 31.34 -5.99 -21.59
CA GLU A 76 32.69 -6.33 -22.05
C GLU A 76 33.15 -7.58 -21.28
#